data_AF-A0A535TXU5-F1
#
_entry.id   AF-A0A535TXU5-F1
#
_cell.length_a   1.000
_cell.length_b   1.000
_cell.length_c   1.000
_cell.angle_alpha   90.00
_cell.angle_beta   90.00
_cell.angle_gamma   90.00
#
_symmetry.space_group_name_H-M   'P 1'
#
loop_
_entity.id
_entity.type
_entity.pdbx_description
1 polymer ?
#
loop_
_entity_poly.entity_id
_entity_poly.type
_entity_poly.pdbx_seq_one_letter_code
_entity_poly.pdbx_strand_id
1 'polypeptide(L)'
;MLTILGIGAATAPSVLAANAFYLHDPLGAYTMDNQPSSNGTPAHFQMDTPGATQAWGTTVAYTGQTIPAGSYTFTYWVSGEGSASVVAALSFGFSPSSSCAVIVPIAAWTATLVNGGGSSTSTSTPAVVLPANSYLCWQITVVSVSKGGLDLRYDGNNQQTSIATPSIVVPEHATPLIGLALLLPLAARWLIRRPKRPLAVRVR
;
A
#
# COMPACT_ATOMS: atom_id res chain seq x y z
N MET A 1 -17.62 -37.33 -30.01
CA MET A 1 -16.96 -36.00 -30.03
C MET A 1 -17.15 -35.43 -28.62
N LEU A 2 -16.08 -35.39 -27.82
CA LEU A 2 -16.14 -35.10 -26.38
C LEU A 2 -15.75 -33.63 -26.16
N THR A 3 -16.70 -32.82 -25.71
CA THR A 3 -16.53 -31.42 -25.31
C THR A 3 -15.65 -31.33 -24.06
N ILE A 4 -14.45 -30.77 -24.18
CA ILE A 4 -13.61 -30.39 -23.04
C ILE A 4 -13.94 -28.93 -22.72
N LEU A 5 -14.66 -28.74 -21.61
CA LEU A 5 -14.91 -27.44 -20.99
C LEU A 5 -13.58 -26.96 -20.40
N GLY A 6 -12.94 -25.97 -21.03
CA GLY A 6 -11.73 -25.34 -20.50
C GLY A 6 -12.07 -24.50 -19.28
N ILE A 7 -11.65 -24.97 -18.10
CA ILE A 7 -11.69 -24.17 -16.87
C ILE A 7 -10.50 -23.21 -16.94
N GLY A 8 -10.69 -22.07 -17.57
CA GLY A 8 -9.81 -20.92 -17.46
C GLY A 8 -10.17 -20.13 -16.21
N ALA A 9 -9.77 -20.62 -15.03
CA ALA A 9 -9.72 -19.77 -13.85
C ALA A 9 -8.44 -18.92 -13.97
N ALA A 10 -8.55 -17.81 -14.71
CA ALA A 10 -7.55 -16.76 -14.67
C ALA A 10 -7.51 -16.24 -13.23
N THR A 11 -6.37 -16.44 -12.56
CA THR A 11 -6.03 -15.76 -11.31
C THR A 11 -6.02 -14.27 -11.62
N ALA A 12 -7.13 -13.61 -11.33
CA ALA A 12 -7.19 -12.16 -11.34
C ALA A 12 -6.21 -11.67 -10.27
N PRO A 13 -5.36 -10.67 -10.58
CA PRO A 13 -4.45 -10.12 -9.59
C PRO A 13 -5.25 -9.72 -8.35
N SER A 14 -4.80 -10.16 -7.18
CA SER A 14 -5.36 -9.67 -5.94
C SER A 14 -4.99 -8.19 -5.79
N VAL A 15 -5.94 -7.31 -6.13
CA VAL A 15 -5.83 -5.89 -5.80
C VAL A 15 -5.82 -5.81 -4.27
N LEU A 16 -4.69 -5.42 -3.68
CA LEU A 16 -4.67 -5.07 -2.26
C LEU A 16 -5.61 -3.88 -2.08
N ALA A 17 -6.80 -4.18 -1.59
CA ALA A 17 -7.82 -3.20 -1.21
C ALA A 17 -7.39 -2.52 0.10
N ALA A 18 -6.35 -1.70 0.01
CA ALA A 18 -6.07 -0.58 0.90
C ALA A 18 -4.98 0.28 0.25
N ASN A 19 -5.40 1.25 -0.57
CA ASN A 19 -4.51 2.19 -1.22
C ASN A 19 -4.11 3.35 -0.29
N ALA A 20 -4.31 3.22 1.02
CA ALA A 20 -4.05 4.28 1.99
C ALA A 20 -3.20 3.75 3.15
N PHE A 21 -2.18 4.51 3.52
CA PHE A 21 -1.39 4.31 4.73
C PHE A 21 -1.86 5.31 5.78
N TYR A 22 -2.35 4.81 6.91
CA TYR A 22 -2.78 5.60 8.05
C TYR A 22 -1.59 5.86 8.97
N LEU A 23 -1.54 7.06 9.54
CA LEU A 23 -0.46 7.45 10.45
C LEU A 23 -0.79 7.00 11.87
N HIS A 24 0.21 6.43 12.53
CA HIS A 24 0.11 5.90 13.89
C HIS A 24 1.23 6.40 14.79
N ASP A 25 0.98 6.34 16.10
CA ASP A 25 1.98 6.55 17.13
C ASP A 25 1.79 5.56 18.31
N PRO A 26 1.93 4.25 18.08
CA PRO A 26 1.91 3.28 19.16
C PRO A 26 3.11 3.53 20.07
N LEU A 27 2.85 4.12 21.24
CA LEU A 27 3.83 4.26 22.33
C LEU A 27 5.07 5.10 21.94
N GLY A 28 4.91 6.13 21.09
CA GLY A 28 6.01 7.01 20.68
C GLY A 28 6.73 6.56 19.39
N ALA A 29 6.27 5.48 18.74
CA ALA A 29 6.83 5.01 17.48
C ALA A 29 6.00 5.52 16.29
N TYR A 30 6.54 6.47 15.53
CA TYR A 30 5.88 7.03 14.35
C TYR A 30 5.84 6.03 13.19
N THR A 31 4.75 5.27 13.09
CA THR A 31 4.58 4.23 12.07
C THR A 31 3.42 4.53 11.13
N MET A 32 3.36 3.82 10.01
CA MET A 32 2.18 3.83 9.15
C MET A 32 1.92 2.45 8.54
N ASP A 33 0.65 2.12 8.38
CA ASP A 33 0.22 0.88 7.74
C ASP A 33 -1.18 1.03 7.11
N ASN A 34 -1.70 -0.04 6.54
CA ASN A 34 -2.96 -0.03 5.79
C ASN A 34 -4.21 -0.26 6.67
N GLN A 35 -4.08 -0.19 7.99
CA GLN A 35 -5.16 -0.36 8.94
C GLN A 35 -5.52 0.99 9.57
N PRO A 36 -6.76 1.48 9.40
CA PRO A 36 -7.18 2.67 10.10
C PRO A 36 -7.18 2.44 11.62
N SER A 37 -6.88 3.49 12.40
CA SER A 37 -6.95 3.40 13.86
C SER A 37 -8.36 3.02 14.32
N SER A 38 -8.41 2.13 15.31
CA SER A 38 -9.63 1.72 16.02
C SER A 38 -9.64 2.17 17.48
N ASN A 39 -8.69 3.02 17.89
CA ASN A 39 -8.51 3.37 19.30
C ASN A 39 -8.34 4.87 19.58
N GLY A 40 -8.92 5.30 20.71
CA GLY A 40 -8.36 6.35 21.57
C GLY A 40 -8.36 7.83 21.12
N THR A 41 -7.80 8.63 22.03
CA THR A 41 -7.46 10.05 21.84
C THR A 41 -6.42 10.18 20.72
N PRO A 42 -6.58 11.10 19.76
CA PRO A 42 -5.63 11.24 18.66
C PRO A 42 -4.24 11.64 19.17
N ALA A 43 -3.22 11.02 18.60
CA ALA A 43 -1.85 11.52 18.65
C ALA A 43 -1.75 12.86 17.89
N HIS A 44 -0.67 13.60 18.12
CA HIS A 44 -0.48 14.87 17.42
C HIS A 44 0.97 15.19 17.08
N PHE A 45 1.14 15.83 15.92
CA PHE A 45 2.37 16.50 15.53
C PHE A 45 2.12 18.01 15.55
N GLN A 46 2.82 18.69 16.46
CA GLN A 46 2.71 20.13 16.65
C GLN A 46 3.46 20.86 15.52
N MET A 47 2.71 21.54 14.64
CA MET A 47 3.20 22.30 13.49
C MET A 47 3.16 23.80 13.76
N ASP A 48 3.86 24.26 14.80
CA ASP A 48 3.91 25.66 15.24
C ASP A 48 5.22 26.37 14.89
N THR A 49 6.24 25.61 14.48
CA THR A 49 7.60 26.11 14.25
C THR A 49 8.07 25.77 12.85
N PRO A 50 8.45 26.75 12.01
CA PRO A 50 9.10 26.50 10.73
C PRO A 50 10.33 25.60 10.87
N GLY A 51 10.46 24.59 10.02
CA GLY A 51 11.50 23.57 10.06
C GLY A 51 11.15 22.34 10.89
N ALA A 52 10.10 22.38 11.73
CA ALA A 52 9.61 21.19 12.43
C ALA A 52 9.27 20.09 11.41
N THR A 53 9.78 18.88 11.65
CA THR A 53 9.65 17.76 10.74
C THR A 53 9.24 16.51 11.48
N GLN A 54 8.30 15.78 10.91
CA GLN A 54 7.87 14.47 11.40
C GLN A 54 7.82 13.49 10.24
N ALA A 55 8.33 12.28 10.48
CA ALA A 55 8.27 11.18 9.54
C ALA A 55 7.57 9.97 10.17
N TRP A 56 6.89 9.20 9.33
CA TRP A 56 6.27 7.92 9.63
C TRP A 56 6.76 6.87 8.65
N GLY A 57 7.11 5.69 9.16
CA GLY A 57 7.61 4.59 8.35
C GLY A 57 6.74 3.34 8.42
N THR A 58 6.74 2.54 7.37
CA THR A 58 6.24 1.18 7.47
C THR A 58 7.14 0.37 8.40
N THR A 59 6.55 -0.55 9.17
CA THR A 59 7.32 -1.46 10.06
C THR A 59 7.94 -2.63 9.31
N VAL A 60 7.41 -2.94 8.12
CA VAL A 60 7.89 -3.97 7.21
C VAL A 60 8.33 -3.35 5.89
N ALA A 61 9.32 -3.97 5.26
CA ALA A 61 9.77 -3.57 3.94
C ALA A 61 8.69 -3.89 2.89
N TYR A 62 8.55 -3.00 1.93
CA TYR A 62 7.66 -3.17 0.80
C TYR A 62 8.16 -4.30 -0.10
N THR A 63 7.26 -5.22 -0.42
CA THR A 63 7.58 -6.44 -1.18
C THR A 63 7.47 -6.26 -2.69
N GLY A 64 6.78 -5.22 -3.16
CA GLY A 64 6.78 -4.84 -4.57
C GLY A 64 8.09 -4.16 -4.97
N GLN A 65 8.37 -4.12 -6.28
CA GLN A 65 9.51 -3.38 -6.83
C GLN A 65 9.10 -2.16 -7.64
N THR A 66 7.80 -1.92 -7.83
CA THR A 66 7.31 -0.79 -8.61
C THR A 66 6.12 -0.16 -7.90
N ILE A 67 6.14 1.16 -7.78
CA ILE A 67 4.94 1.95 -7.52
C ILE A 67 4.49 2.52 -8.86
N PRO A 68 3.24 2.25 -9.29
CA PRO A 68 2.76 2.76 -10.57
C PRO A 68 2.58 4.27 -10.56
N ALA A 69 2.51 4.86 -11.75
CA ALA A 69 2.17 6.26 -11.91
C ALA A 69 0.75 6.52 -11.38
N GLY A 70 0.52 7.68 -10.79
CA GLY A 70 -0.81 8.07 -10.36
C GLY A 70 -0.81 9.17 -9.31
N SER A 71 -1.97 9.32 -8.67
CA SER A 71 -2.20 10.34 -7.64
C SER A 71 -1.81 9.85 -6.25
N TYR A 72 -1.17 10.74 -5.51
CA TYR A 72 -0.93 10.64 -4.08
C TYR A 72 -1.85 11.63 -3.39
N THR A 73 -2.65 11.18 -2.42
CA THR A 73 -3.63 12.03 -1.74
C THR A 73 -3.41 11.97 -0.25
N PHE A 74 -2.99 13.08 0.34
CA PHE A 74 -2.87 13.24 1.78
C PHE A 74 -4.17 13.76 2.36
N THR A 75 -4.84 12.97 3.20
CA THR A 75 -6.05 13.35 3.94
C THR A 75 -5.67 13.62 5.39
N TYR A 76 -6.06 14.77 5.92
CA TYR A 76 -5.57 15.26 7.20
C TYR A 76 -6.67 15.81 8.12
N TRP A 77 -6.38 15.73 9.42
CA TRP A 77 -7.13 16.37 10.49
C TRP A 77 -6.20 17.31 11.24
N VAL A 78 -6.57 18.58 11.37
CA VAL A 78 -5.74 19.58 12.04
C VAL A 78 -6.57 20.43 13.00
N SER A 79 -5.96 20.88 14.09
CA SER A 79 -6.58 21.79 15.05
C SER A 79 -5.69 22.98 15.35
N GLY A 80 -6.24 24.19 15.36
CA GLY A 80 -5.55 25.41 15.79
C GLY A 80 -6.52 26.58 16.01
N GLU A 81 -5.98 27.78 16.18
CA GLU A 81 -6.78 28.97 16.50
C GLU A 81 -7.51 29.54 15.28
N GLY A 82 -8.85 29.55 15.32
CA GLY A 82 -9.67 30.22 14.30
C GLY A 82 -9.31 29.79 12.87
N SER A 83 -8.81 30.73 12.07
CA SER A 83 -8.39 30.49 10.68
C SER A 83 -6.89 30.17 10.55
N ALA A 84 -6.28 29.55 11.56
CA ALA A 84 -4.88 29.14 11.51
C ALA A 84 -4.60 28.24 10.29
N SER A 85 -3.39 28.37 9.76
CA SER A 85 -2.92 27.60 8.62
C SER A 85 -1.41 27.37 8.70
N VAL A 86 -0.97 26.27 8.10
CA VAL A 86 0.44 25.87 7.98
C VAL A 86 0.72 25.57 6.52
N VAL A 87 1.76 26.17 5.96
CA VAL A 87 2.33 25.70 4.69
C VAL A 87 3.32 24.59 5.02
N ALA A 88 3.10 23.40 4.46
CA ALA A 88 3.91 22.22 4.69
C ALA A 88 4.51 21.69 3.37
N ALA A 89 5.76 21.26 3.43
CA ALA A 89 6.38 20.41 2.44
C ALA A 89 6.05 18.95 2.79
N LEU A 90 5.39 18.27 1.86
CA LEU A 90 4.89 16.92 2.00
C LEU A 90 5.70 16.00 1.09
N SER A 91 6.16 14.87 1.63
CA SER A 91 6.97 13.91 0.88
C SER A 91 6.56 12.48 1.20
N PHE A 92 6.17 11.74 0.17
CA PHE A 92 6.09 10.30 0.20
C PHE A 92 7.32 9.72 -0.51
N GLY A 93 7.97 8.75 0.10
CA GLY A 93 9.20 8.20 -0.42
C GLY A 93 9.55 6.84 0.14
N PHE A 94 10.81 6.47 0.01
CA PHE A 94 11.35 5.24 0.58
C PHE A 94 12.68 5.45 1.29
N SER A 95 13.00 4.52 2.18
CA SER A 95 14.22 4.48 2.99
C SER A 95 14.76 3.05 3.10
N PRO A 96 16.09 2.86 3.28
CA PRO A 96 16.65 1.54 3.58
C PRO A 96 16.29 1.03 4.99
N SER A 97 15.74 1.87 5.86
CA SER A 97 15.30 1.51 7.22
C SER A 97 13.89 2.06 7.53
N SER A 98 13.18 1.37 8.43
CA SER A 98 11.87 1.77 8.93
C SER A 98 11.85 3.07 9.72
N SER A 99 13.02 3.57 10.15
CA SER A 99 13.14 4.86 10.85
C SER A 99 12.95 6.08 9.95
N CYS A 100 12.97 5.90 8.62
CA CYS A 100 12.83 6.99 7.64
C CYS A 100 13.81 8.16 7.85
N ALA A 101 15.02 7.88 8.37
CA ALA A 101 16.03 8.91 8.65
C ALA A 101 16.56 9.60 7.38
N VAL A 102 16.55 8.89 6.25
CA VAL A 102 16.88 9.42 4.92
C VAL A 102 15.81 8.94 3.96
N ILE A 103 15.03 9.87 3.43
CA ILE A 103 13.94 9.57 2.49
C ILE A 103 14.37 9.95 1.08
N VAL A 104 14.30 8.99 0.17
CA VAL A 104 14.34 9.25 -1.27
C VAL A 104 12.91 9.53 -1.73
N PRO A 105 12.60 10.75 -2.19
CA PRO A 105 11.22 11.12 -2.52
C PRO A 105 10.74 10.42 -3.79
N ILE A 106 9.50 9.93 -3.74
CA ILE A 106 8.74 9.39 -4.87
C ILE A 106 7.70 10.43 -5.32
N ALA A 107 7.03 11.04 -4.35
CA ALA A 107 6.12 12.15 -4.57
C ALA A 107 6.39 13.24 -3.54
N ALA A 108 6.49 14.49 -4.00
CA ALA A 108 6.69 15.63 -3.13
C ALA A 108 5.88 16.82 -3.64
N TRP A 109 5.27 17.56 -2.72
CA TRP A 109 4.54 18.79 -3.03
C TRP A 109 4.44 19.69 -1.80
N THR A 110 4.10 20.96 -2.04
CA THR A 110 3.81 21.91 -0.97
C THR A 110 2.30 22.13 -0.90
N ALA A 111 1.78 22.20 0.32
CA ALA A 111 0.36 22.39 0.57
C ALA A 111 0.12 23.38 1.72
N THR A 112 -0.97 24.14 1.62
CA THR A 112 -1.49 24.91 2.76
C THR A 112 -2.53 24.08 3.49
N LEU A 113 -2.19 23.64 4.69
CA LEU A 113 -3.09 23.00 5.63
C LEU A 113 -3.85 24.09 6.39
N VAL A 114 -5.18 23.99 6.42
CA VAL A 114 -6.04 24.97 7.08
C VAL A 114 -6.77 24.29 8.22
N ASN A 115 -6.93 24.99 9.34
CA ASN A 115 -7.64 24.50 10.52
C ASN A 115 -9.00 23.89 10.13
N GLY A 116 -9.28 22.69 10.64
CA GLY A 116 -10.41 21.89 10.23
C GLY A 116 -10.02 20.46 9.94
N GLY A 117 -10.91 19.75 9.25
CA GLY A 117 -10.85 18.30 9.29
C GLY A 117 -11.33 17.61 8.03
N GLY A 118 -10.70 16.48 7.70
CA GLY A 118 -11.08 15.62 6.58
C GLY A 118 -10.79 16.25 5.23
N SER A 119 -9.92 17.26 5.24
CA SER A 119 -9.44 17.92 4.04
C SER A 119 -8.33 17.11 3.41
N SER A 120 -8.11 17.31 2.11
CA SER A 120 -7.09 16.58 1.38
C SER A 120 -6.31 17.48 0.44
N THR A 121 -5.05 17.12 0.21
CA THR A 121 -4.22 17.67 -0.87
C THR A 121 -3.63 16.54 -1.69
N SER A 122 -3.24 16.81 -2.93
CA SER A 122 -2.74 15.75 -3.80
C SER A 122 -1.69 16.24 -4.79
N THR A 123 -0.93 15.29 -5.30
CA THR A 123 -0.03 15.45 -6.44
C THR A 123 -0.06 14.19 -7.28
N SER A 124 0.41 14.26 -8.53
CA SER A 124 0.56 13.09 -9.39
C SER A 124 1.99 12.94 -9.85
N THR A 125 2.49 11.72 -9.88
CA THR A 125 3.87 11.43 -10.28
C THR A 125 3.95 10.24 -11.24
N PRO A 126 5.04 10.13 -12.03
CA PRO A 126 5.31 8.94 -12.83
C PRO A 126 5.61 7.72 -11.97
N ALA A 127 5.62 6.54 -12.60
CA ALA A 127 5.97 5.30 -11.92
C ALA A 127 7.43 5.29 -11.45
N VAL A 128 7.70 4.64 -10.33
CA VAL A 128 9.04 4.54 -9.72
C VAL A 128 9.37 3.08 -9.40
N VAL A 129 10.61 2.70 -9.71
CA VAL A 129 11.17 1.40 -9.31
C VAL A 129 11.89 1.55 -7.98
N LEU A 130 11.54 0.69 -7.02
CA LEU A 130 12.13 0.69 -5.69
C LEU A 130 13.28 -0.32 -5.60
N PRO A 131 14.37 0.02 -4.90
CA PRO A 131 15.33 -0.97 -4.46
C PRO A 131 14.66 -2.04 -3.60
N ALA A 132 15.19 -3.27 -3.64
CA ALA A 132 14.74 -4.32 -2.73
C ALA A 132 14.92 -3.89 -1.27
N ASN A 133 14.06 -4.40 -0.38
CA ASN A 133 14.06 -4.10 1.06
C ASN A 133 13.86 -2.60 1.38
N SER A 134 13.09 -1.89 0.56
CA SER A 134 12.73 -0.50 0.82
C SER A 134 11.56 -0.40 1.79
N TYR A 135 11.67 0.47 2.79
CA TYR A 135 10.57 0.87 3.66
C TYR A 135 9.89 2.09 3.08
N LEU A 136 8.56 2.13 3.07
CA LEU A 136 7.82 3.30 2.62
C LEU A 136 7.80 4.32 3.76
N CYS A 137 7.91 5.60 3.39
CA CYS A 137 8.03 6.71 4.33
C CYS A 137 7.11 7.85 3.92
N TRP A 138 6.47 8.45 4.92
CA TRP A 138 5.73 9.70 4.80
C TRP A 138 6.41 10.75 5.68
N GLN A 139 6.65 11.95 5.16
CA GLN A 139 7.24 13.05 5.91
C GLN A 139 6.49 14.35 5.66
N ILE A 140 6.36 15.12 6.74
CA ILE A 140 5.84 16.49 6.73
C ILE A 140 6.91 17.39 7.33
N THR A 141 7.23 18.47 6.63
CA THR A 141 8.11 19.54 7.12
C THR A 141 7.36 20.87 7.07
N VAL A 142 7.31 21.57 8.20
CA VAL A 142 6.66 22.88 8.32
C VAL A 142 7.51 23.93 7.60
N VAL A 143 6.91 24.64 6.64
CA VAL A 143 7.57 25.72 5.89
C VAL A 143 7.25 27.07 6.51
N SER A 144 5.97 27.32 6.81
CA SER A 144 5.53 28.54 7.51
C SER A 144 4.23 28.29 8.27
N VAL A 145 3.97 29.14 9.26
CA VAL A 145 2.81 29.03 10.15
C VAL A 145 2.09 30.37 10.25
N SER A 146 0.79 30.31 10.55
CA SER A 146 -0.02 31.48 10.90
C SER A 146 -0.77 31.21 12.20
N LYS A 147 -1.01 32.25 12.99
CA LYS A 147 -1.81 32.19 14.25
C LYS A 147 -1.36 31.07 15.19
N GLY A 148 -0.05 30.94 15.41
CA GLY A 148 0.51 29.92 16.30
C GLY A 148 0.59 28.50 15.71
N GLY A 149 0.13 28.29 14.47
CA GLY A 149 0.25 27.00 13.78
C GLY A 149 -0.93 26.06 13.99
N LEU A 150 -0.69 24.78 13.76
CA LEU A 150 -1.70 23.72 13.80
C LEU A 150 -1.13 22.48 14.49
N ASP A 151 -1.96 21.71 15.17
CA ASP A 151 -1.67 20.32 15.52
C ASP A 151 -2.24 19.40 14.45
N LEU A 152 -1.39 18.62 13.79
CA LEU A 152 -1.85 17.51 12.97
C LEU A 152 -2.32 16.39 13.88
N ARG A 153 -3.62 16.07 13.84
CA ARG A 153 -4.25 15.00 14.61
C ARG A 153 -4.24 13.71 13.78
N TYR A 154 -3.84 12.61 14.39
CA TYR A 154 -3.80 11.31 13.73
C TYR A 154 -4.03 10.17 14.73
N ASP A 155 -4.16 8.94 14.24
CA ASP A 155 -4.34 7.74 15.05
C ASP A 155 -5.59 7.70 15.96
N GLY A 156 -6.58 8.58 15.74
CA GLY A 156 -7.86 8.57 16.48
C GLY A 156 -9.01 8.02 15.65
N ASN A 157 -10.08 7.54 16.30
CA ASN A 157 -11.25 6.92 15.63
C ASN A 157 -11.91 7.79 14.54
N ASN A 158 -11.97 9.10 14.75
CA ASN A 158 -12.57 10.06 13.81
C ASN A 158 -11.52 11.05 13.25
N GLN A 159 -10.24 10.85 13.57
CA GLN A 159 -9.14 11.69 13.10
C GLN A 159 -8.07 10.81 12.46
N GLN A 160 -8.47 10.07 11.43
CA GLN A 160 -7.59 9.18 10.68
C GLN A 160 -6.90 9.96 9.56
N THR A 161 -5.71 10.48 9.86
CA THR A 161 -4.84 11.08 8.84
C THR A 161 -4.15 9.98 8.05
N SER A 162 -4.11 10.12 6.73
CA SER A 162 -3.59 9.08 5.83
C SER A 162 -2.98 9.63 4.55
N ILE A 163 -2.12 8.83 3.93
CA ILE A 163 -1.58 9.05 2.59
C ILE A 163 -2.05 7.92 1.67
N ALA A 164 -2.90 8.27 0.71
CA ALA A 164 -3.29 7.37 -0.36
C ALA A 164 -2.26 7.35 -1.48
N THR A 165 -1.92 6.18 -1.99
CA THR A 165 -0.98 5.95 -3.09
C THR A 165 -1.70 5.43 -4.34
N PRO A 166 -1.09 5.51 -5.53
CA PRO A 166 -1.58 4.82 -6.72
C PRO A 166 -1.78 3.33 -6.43
N SER A 167 -2.75 2.68 -7.08
CA SER A 167 -3.08 1.27 -6.82
C SER A 167 -1.86 0.38 -7.05
N ILE A 168 -1.31 -0.15 -5.98
CA ILE A 168 -0.18 -1.06 -6.03
C ILE A 168 -0.69 -2.45 -6.46
N VAL A 169 -0.27 -2.90 -7.63
CA VAL A 169 -0.50 -4.28 -8.09
C VAL A 169 0.76 -5.08 -7.74
N VAL A 170 0.67 -5.98 -6.76
CA VAL A 170 1.76 -6.92 -6.47
C VAL A 170 1.64 -8.10 -7.44
N PRO A 171 2.64 -8.40 -8.28
CA PRO A 171 2.64 -9.63 -9.06
C PRO A 171 2.84 -10.80 -8.10
N GLU A 172 1.79 -11.58 -7.87
CA GLU A 172 1.89 -12.86 -7.16
C GLU A 172 2.87 -13.79 -7.91
N HIS A 173 3.88 -14.27 -7.20
CA HIS A 173 4.96 -15.10 -7.75
C HIS A 173 4.41 -16.24 -8.60
N ALA A 174 4.61 -16.15 -9.92
CA ALA A 174 4.22 -17.18 -10.86
C ALA A 174 5.17 -18.39 -10.78
N THR A 175 5.00 -19.28 -9.80
CA THR A 175 5.51 -20.67 -9.83
C THR A 175 4.85 -21.49 -8.72
N PRO A 176 4.26 -22.69 -8.97
CA PRO A 176 4.77 -23.72 -9.88
C PRO A 176 3.67 -24.49 -10.66
N LEU A 177 3.21 -23.99 -11.81
CA LEU A 177 2.56 -24.86 -12.80
C LEU A 177 3.56 -25.83 -13.49
N ILE A 178 4.86 -25.66 -13.23
CA ILE A 178 5.91 -26.60 -13.63
C ILE A 178 5.72 -27.98 -12.96
N GLY A 179 5.09 -28.04 -11.77
CA GLY A 179 4.79 -29.31 -11.10
C GLY A 179 3.71 -30.14 -11.80
N LEU A 180 2.73 -29.50 -12.46
CA LEU A 180 1.62 -30.19 -13.11
C LEU A 180 1.99 -30.67 -14.53
N ALA A 181 2.90 -29.98 -15.22
CA ALA A 181 3.41 -30.39 -16.54
C ALA A 181 4.27 -31.68 -16.47
N LEU A 182 4.96 -31.91 -15.35
CA LEU A 182 5.75 -33.13 -15.11
C LEU A 182 4.90 -34.37 -14.75
N LEU A 183 3.62 -34.21 -14.40
CA LEU A 183 2.73 -35.33 -14.05
C LEU A 183 1.91 -35.84 -15.25
N LEU A 184 1.79 -35.06 -16.32
CA LEU A 184 1.10 -35.45 -17.56
C LEU A 184 1.69 -36.70 -18.26
N PRO A 185 3.03 -36.93 -18.30
CA PRO A 185 3.60 -38.13 -18.90
C PRO A 185 3.31 -39.41 -18.10
N LEU A 186 3.12 -39.31 -16.78
CA LEU A 186 2.90 -40.45 -15.89
C LEU A 186 1.44 -40.92 -15.91
N ALA A 187 0.47 -39.99 -15.98
CA ALA A 187 -0.94 -40.34 -16.11
C ALA A 187 -1.29 -40.94 -17.48
N ALA A 188 -0.65 -40.48 -18.56
CA ALA A 188 -0.84 -41.03 -19.91
C ALA A 188 -0.41 -42.51 -20.01
N ARG A 189 0.64 -42.93 -19.31
CA ARG A 189 1.09 -44.34 -19.29
C ARG A 189 0.07 -45.28 -18.65
N TRP A 190 -0.72 -44.81 -17.69
CA TRP A 190 -1.72 -45.64 -17.00
C TRP A 190 -3.00 -45.84 -17.83
N LEU A 191 -3.37 -44.88 -18.67
CA LEU A 191 -4.56 -44.95 -19.52
C LEU A 191 -4.37 -45.79 -20.78
N ILE A 192 -3.15 -45.91 -21.31
CA ILE A 192 -2.86 -46.66 -22.55
C ILE A 192 -2.82 -48.19 -22.31
N ARG A 193 -2.62 -48.65 -21.06
CA ARG A 193 -2.49 -50.08 -20.73
C ARG A 193 -3.77 -50.76 -20.24
N ARG A 194 -4.96 -50.32 -20.65
CA ARG A 194 -6.18 -51.10 -20.39
C ARG A 194 -6.39 -52.12 -21.51
N PRO A 195 -6.27 -53.44 -21.24
CA PRO A 195 -6.60 -54.46 -22.24
C PRO A 195 -8.09 -54.44 -22.56
N LYS A 196 -8.42 -54.49 -23.85
CA LYS A 196 -9.80 -54.65 -24.34
C LYS A 196 -10.31 -56.02 -23.89
N ARG A 197 -11.42 -56.05 -23.14
CA ARG A 197 -12.16 -57.30 -22.86
C ARG A 197 -12.64 -57.91 -24.19
N PRO A 198 -12.44 -59.21 -24.44
CA PRO A 198 -12.98 -59.85 -25.63
C PRO A 198 -14.52 -59.94 -25.52
N LEU A 199 -15.18 -59.62 -26.63
CA LEU A 199 -16.61 -59.84 -26.83
C LEU A 199 -16.92 -61.33 -26.72
N ALA A 200 -17.82 -61.70 -25.82
CA ALA A 200 -18.38 -63.04 -25.76
C ALA A 200 -19.23 -63.27 -27.01
N VAL A 201 -18.80 -64.20 -27.86
CA VAL A 201 -19.58 -64.73 -28.99
C VAL A 201 -20.72 -65.57 -28.43
N ARG A 202 -21.96 -65.20 -28.78
CA ARG A 202 -23.16 -65.98 -28.49
C ARG A 202 -23.32 -67.04 -29.58
N VAL A 203 -23.13 -68.31 -29.24
CA VAL A 203 -23.50 -69.44 -30.10
C VAL A 203 -24.91 -69.88 -29.74
N ARG A 204 -25.70 -70.20 -30.77
CA ARG A 204 -27.08 -70.69 -30.72
C ARG A 204 -27.23 -71.97 -29.93
#